data_AF-A0A1D7UST1-F1
#
_entry.id   AF-A0A1D7UST1-F1
#
_cell.length_a   1.000
_cell.length_b   1.000
_cell.length_c   1.000
_cell.angle_alpha   90.00
_cell.angle_beta   90.00
_cell.angle_gamma   90.00
#
_symmetry.space_group_name_H-M   'P 1'
#
loop_
_entity.id
_entity.type
_entity.pdbx_description
1 polymer ?
#
loop_
_entity_poly.entity_id
_entity_poly.type
_entity_poly.pdbx_seq_one_letter_code
_entity_poly.pdbx_strand_id
1 'polypeptide(L)'
;MSTWSFESDYAVRISKNPYHFQGLIGCFLSLILFFVSIFGFGLFVYAIQLFTEGETFYPGLILFLTFSFLFLLFSSVRTYRKTKDAIQEEKILPKEGILLIKETNRSDLKIDLSAIVCYKIKKRVVSRNGSASSSGSGFRTVWDLFFLKSDGAFYLLHSYSGMESLTKELSQFRSLLPLPVSNDTKENLETNGEASVLPSVEKVKVDSKYLKLSPTEKGTKVEFTKKKTIKDKITILSVMGFFYGVWGIIFLSMKEFEMVFLFFFIPFSILFLGIFTLSLIFIMTKTLELTVDSSGLRIRYRTTLPILSSFLFLERFFPKHVVRHCRANRFPENQSVLTIALKEIKNIPQGKLSFLFNLQTFSLTDYILPGDKELLGIWHLMPWLPDSPGFVDLIAAESAIEERLQLEEDKILFENL
;
A
#
# COMPACT_ATOMS: atom_id res chain seq x y z
N MET A 1 23.26 -9.16 -1.44
CA MET A 1 23.81 -8.41 -2.60
C MET A 1 22.66 -7.65 -3.20
N SER A 2 22.82 -6.36 -3.51
CA SER A 2 21.73 -5.61 -4.11
C SER A 2 21.41 -6.07 -5.52
N THR A 3 20.25 -5.61 -5.98
CA THR A 3 19.77 -5.77 -7.35
C THR A 3 20.17 -4.61 -8.25
N TRP A 4 21.06 -3.72 -7.80
CA TRP A 4 21.57 -2.61 -8.61
C TRP A 4 22.78 -3.06 -9.42
N SER A 5 22.76 -2.75 -10.72
CA SER A 5 23.90 -2.84 -11.62
C SER A 5 24.45 -1.44 -11.83
N PHE A 6 25.74 -1.24 -11.55
CA PHE A 6 26.43 0.03 -11.71
C PHE A 6 27.33 -0.03 -12.94
N GLU A 7 27.15 0.89 -13.86
CA GLU A 7 28.08 1.18 -14.95
C GLU A 7 28.72 2.55 -14.70
N SER A 8 29.72 2.93 -15.51
CA SER A 8 30.46 4.18 -15.29
C SER A 8 29.58 5.43 -15.32
N ASP A 9 28.48 5.39 -16.07
CA ASP A 9 27.66 6.56 -16.37
C ASP A 9 26.24 6.49 -15.80
N TYR A 10 25.82 5.33 -15.28
CA TYR A 10 24.46 5.12 -14.81
C TYR A 10 24.34 3.92 -13.87
N ALA A 11 23.24 3.87 -13.11
CA ALA A 11 22.87 2.69 -12.32
C ALA A 11 21.47 2.22 -12.71
N VAL A 12 21.27 0.90 -12.79
CA VAL A 12 19.98 0.29 -13.12
C VAL A 12 19.60 -0.75 -12.09
N ARG A 13 18.34 -0.73 -11.68
CA ARG A 13 17.70 -1.81 -10.93
C ARG A 13 16.49 -2.30 -11.69
N ILE A 14 16.46 -3.61 -11.92
CA ILE A 14 15.26 -4.29 -12.41
C ILE A 14 14.69 -5.10 -11.25
N SER A 15 13.48 -4.75 -10.85
CA SER A 15 12.71 -5.46 -9.84
C SER A 15 11.54 -6.16 -10.50
N LYS A 16 11.39 -7.45 -10.20
CA LYS A 16 10.22 -8.24 -10.58
C LYS A 16 9.31 -8.31 -9.37
N ASN A 17 8.03 -8.56 -9.63
CA ASN A 17 7.06 -8.77 -8.56
C ASN A 17 7.57 -9.81 -7.54
N PRO A 18 7.77 -9.42 -6.26
CA PRO A 18 8.34 -10.30 -5.23
C PRO A 18 7.39 -11.43 -4.84
N TYR A 19 6.10 -11.30 -5.15
CA TYR A 19 5.11 -12.36 -4.99
C TYR A 19 5.21 -13.44 -6.05
N HIS A 20 6.39 -13.63 -6.66
CA HIS A 20 6.63 -14.73 -7.56
C HIS A 20 6.57 -16.04 -6.76
N PHE A 21 5.46 -16.77 -6.90
CA PHE A 21 5.33 -18.17 -6.52
C PHE A 21 6.28 -19.03 -7.39
N GLN A 22 7.59 -18.89 -7.18
CA GLN A 22 8.63 -19.79 -7.67
C GLN A 22 8.99 -20.75 -6.53
N GLY A 23 9.30 -22.01 -6.88
CA GLY A 23 9.64 -23.04 -5.89
C GLY A 23 8.43 -23.53 -5.07
N LEU A 24 8.68 -23.85 -3.79
CA LEU A 24 7.74 -24.55 -2.90
C LEU A 24 6.38 -23.88 -2.74
N ILE A 25 6.32 -22.54 -2.70
CA ILE A 25 5.07 -21.80 -2.46
C ILE A 25 4.13 -21.94 -3.68
N GLY A 26 4.69 -21.95 -4.91
CA GLY A 26 3.90 -22.17 -6.13
C GLY A 26 3.42 -23.60 -6.28
N CYS A 27 4.25 -24.57 -5.91
CA CYS A 27 3.84 -25.97 -5.81
C CYS A 27 2.74 -26.15 -4.75
N PHE A 28 2.88 -25.52 -3.59
CA PHE A 28 1.89 -25.57 -2.52
C PHE A 28 0.55 -24.95 -2.93
N LEU A 29 0.56 -23.77 -3.56
CA LEU A 29 -0.67 -23.15 -4.07
C LEU A 29 -1.35 -24.01 -5.14
N SER A 30 -0.58 -24.64 -6.01
CA SER A 30 -1.09 -25.57 -7.03
C SER A 30 -1.64 -26.85 -6.41
N LEU A 31 -0.98 -27.37 -5.38
CA LEU A 31 -1.43 -28.53 -4.61
C LEU A 31 -2.71 -28.22 -3.84
N ILE A 32 -2.82 -27.06 -3.20
CA ILE A 32 -4.07 -26.61 -2.57
C ILE A 32 -5.15 -26.49 -3.63
N LEU A 33 -4.90 -25.83 -4.76
CA LEU A 33 -5.89 -25.70 -5.83
C LEU A 33 -6.38 -27.08 -6.28
N PHE A 34 -5.48 -28.04 -6.48
CA PHE A 34 -5.81 -29.40 -6.86
C PHE A 34 -6.62 -30.13 -5.77
N PHE A 35 -6.14 -30.11 -4.53
CA PHE A 35 -6.80 -30.73 -3.38
C PHE A 35 -8.20 -30.18 -3.17
N VAL A 36 -8.34 -28.85 -3.16
CA VAL A 36 -9.62 -28.16 -3.00
C VAL A 36 -10.54 -28.42 -4.19
N SER A 37 -10.01 -28.58 -5.40
CA SER A 37 -10.83 -28.94 -6.57
C SER A 37 -11.38 -30.36 -6.48
N ILE A 38 -10.56 -31.32 -6.03
CA ILE A 38 -11.00 -32.70 -5.80
C ILE A 38 -12.02 -32.76 -4.66
N PHE A 39 -11.72 -32.12 -3.53
CA PHE A 39 -12.63 -32.09 -2.39
C PHE A 39 -13.95 -31.40 -2.74
N GLY A 40 -13.87 -30.28 -3.48
CA GLY A 40 -15.03 -29.57 -3.99
C GLY A 40 -15.87 -30.40 -4.97
N PHE A 41 -15.24 -31.22 -5.81
CA PHE A 41 -15.95 -32.18 -6.65
C PHE A 41 -16.65 -33.26 -5.83
N GLY A 42 -15.99 -33.79 -4.79
CA GLY A 42 -16.62 -34.72 -3.85
C GLY A 42 -17.84 -34.12 -3.13
N LEU A 43 -17.71 -32.88 -2.64
CA LEU A 43 -18.81 -32.12 -2.04
C LEU A 43 -19.95 -31.85 -3.03
N PHE A 44 -19.63 -31.60 -4.30
CA PHE A 44 -20.62 -31.43 -5.36
C PHE A 44 -21.42 -32.71 -5.59
N VAL A 45 -20.76 -33.86 -5.70
CA VAL A 45 -21.41 -35.18 -5.86
C VAL A 45 -22.28 -35.50 -4.63
N TYR A 46 -21.75 -35.26 -3.43
CA TYR A 46 -22.50 -35.44 -2.18
C TYR A 46 -23.74 -34.55 -2.12
N ALA A 47 -23.61 -33.28 -2.51
CA ALA A 47 -24.75 -32.36 -2.56
C ALA A 47 -25.82 -32.82 -3.57
N ILE A 48 -25.42 -33.33 -4.74
CA ILE A 48 -26.36 -33.91 -5.72
C ILE A 48 -27.12 -35.09 -5.11
N GLN A 49 -26.43 -35.99 -4.41
CA GLN A 49 -27.08 -37.12 -3.74
C GLN A 49 -28.14 -36.63 -2.73
N LEU A 50 -27.82 -35.66 -1.89
CA LEU A 50 -28.78 -35.08 -0.94
C LEU A 50 -29.97 -34.38 -1.64
N PHE A 51 -29.73 -33.73 -2.78
CA PHE A 51 -30.83 -33.19 -3.61
C PHE A 51 -31.76 -34.28 -4.11
N THR A 52 -31.23 -35.44 -4.51
CA THR A 52 -32.06 -36.59 -4.92
C THR A 52 -32.82 -37.22 -3.76
N GLU A 53 -32.33 -37.08 -2.53
CA GLU A 53 -33.01 -37.48 -1.29
C GLU A 53 -34.07 -36.45 -0.83
N GLY A 54 -34.23 -35.34 -1.57
CA GLY A 54 -35.25 -34.31 -1.32
C GLY A 54 -34.81 -33.18 -0.39
N GLU A 55 -33.57 -33.23 0.14
CA GLU A 55 -33.01 -32.11 0.89
C GLU A 55 -32.59 -30.99 -0.06
N THR A 56 -32.94 -29.74 0.26
CA THR A 56 -32.64 -28.60 -0.62
C THR A 56 -31.71 -27.57 0.01
N PHE A 57 -31.86 -27.33 1.32
CA PHE A 57 -31.20 -26.22 1.99
C PHE A 57 -29.73 -26.52 2.35
N TYR A 58 -29.48 -27.67 2.96
CA TYR A 58 -28.13 -28.12 3.35
C TYR A 58 -27.21 -28.39 2.13
N PRO A 59 -27.63 -29.16 1.10
CA PRO A 59 -26.81 -29.33 -0.11
C PRO A 59 -26.62 -28.02 -0.90
N GLY A 60 -27.60 -27.11 -0.89
CA GLY A 60 -27.46 -25.78 -1.49
C GLY A 60 -26.34 -24.95 -0.86
N LEU A 61 -26.21 -24.99 0.48
CA LEU A 61 -25.13 -24.31 1.20
C LEU A 61 -23.75 -24.92 0.90
N ILE A 62 -23.67 -26.25 0.83
CA ILE A 62 -22.43 -26.96 0.46
C ILE A 62 -21.96 -26.51 -0.93
N LEU A 63 -22.86 -26.48 -1.91
CA LEU A 63 -22.54 -26.02 -3.27
C LEU A 63 -22.08 -24.57 -3.29
N PHE A 64 -22.81 -23.68 -2.60
CA PHE A 64 -22.52 -22.26 -2.58
C PHE A 64 -21.17 -21.93 -1.91
N LEU A 65 -20.85 -22.61 -0.81
CA LEU A 65 -19.58 -22.47 -0.10
C LEU A 65 -18.41 -23.00 -0.93
N THR A 66 -18.59 -24.16 -1.55
CA THR A 66 -17.59 -24.77 -2.44
C THR A 66 -17.30 -23.88 -3.64
N PHE A 67 -18.34 -23.37 -4.30
CA PHE A 67 -18.19 -22.42 -5.40
C PHE A 67 -17.49 -21.13 -4.95
N SER A 68 -17.91 -20.55 -3.82
CA SER A 68 -17.32 -19.31 -3.29
C SER A 68 -15.83 -19.48 -3.01
N PHE A 69 -15.44 -20.57 -2.36
CA PHE A 69 -14.05 -20.84 -2.03
C PHE A 69 -13.21 -21.12 -3.29
N LEU A 70 -13.69 -21.97 -4.21
CA LEU A 70 -13.02 -22.24 -5.49
C LEU A 70 -12.84 -20.97 -6.32
N PHE A 71 -13.88 -20.13 -6.39
CA PHE A 71 -13.81 -18.86 -7.11
C PHE A 71 -12.75 -17.94 -6.51
N LEU A 72 -12.73 -17.77 -5.18
CA LEU A 72 -11.72 -16.93 -4.50
C LEU A 72 -10.30 -17.44 -4.75
N LEU A 73 -10.11 -18.76 -4.71
CA LEU A 73 -8.81 -19.39 -4.89
C LEU A 73 -8.34 -19.25 -6.35
N PHE A 74 -9.21 -19.56 -7.32
CA PHE A 74 -8.91 -19.38 -8.75
C PHE A 74 -8.67 -17.91 -9.11
N SER A 75 -9.49 -17.00 -8.57
CA SER A 75 -9.36 -15.55 -8.75
C SER A 75 -7.99 -15.05 -8.24
N SER A 76 -7.56 -15.53 -7.07
CA SER A 76 -6.24 -15.21 -6.51
C SER A 76 -5.11 -15.73 -7.39
N VAL A 77 -5.17 -16.98 -7.83
CA VAL A 77 -4.18 -17.59 -8.75
C VAL A 77 -4.12 -16.82 -10.08
N ARG A 78 -5.27 -16.43 -10.65
CA ARG A 78 -5.34 -15.68 -11.90
C ARG A 78 -4.77 -14.26 -11.75
N THR A 79 -5.08 -13.58 -10.65
CA THR A 79 -4.51 -12.26 -10.34
C THR A 79 -2.99 -12.37 -10.26
N TYR A 80 -2.50 -13.37 -9.54
CA TYR A 80 -1.09 -13.65 -9.42
C TYR A 80 -0.43 -13.87 -10.79
N ARG A 81 -0.98 -14.76 -11.63
CA ARG A 81 -0.45 -15.04 -12.98
C ARG A 81 -0.37 -13.79 -13.86
N LYS A 82 -1.28 -12.83 -13.70
CA LYS A 82 -1.19 -11.54 -14.40
C LYS A 82 -0.13 -10.61 -13.82
N THR A 83 0.09 -10.67 -12.51
CA THR A 83 1.05 -9.82 -11.81
C THR A 83 2.49 -10.35 -11.86
N LYS A 84 2.71 -11.63 -12.21
CA LYS A 84 4.04 -12.27 -12.18
C LYS A 84 5.02 -11.62 -13.18
N ASP A 85 4.49 -11.14 -14.31
CA ASP A 85 5.27 -10.52 -15.39
C ASP A 85 5.38 -9.00 -15.19
N ALA A 86 4.86 -8.47 -14.08
CA ALA A 86 5.04 -7.06 -13.74
C ALA A 86 6.50 -6.81 -13.37
N ILE A 87 7.13 -5.96 -14.19
CA ILE A 87 8.49 -5.49 -14.03
C ILE A 87 8.45 -4.01 -13.69
N GLN A 88 9.35 -3.64 -12.80
CA GLN A 88 9.70 -2.26 -12.53
C GLN A 88 11.19 -2.06 -12.75
N GLU A 89 11.51 -1.08 -13.58
CA GLU A 89 12.87 -0.67 -13.89
C GLU A 89 13.10 0.73 -13.34
N GLU A 90 14.23 0.90 -12.66
CA GLU A 90 14.68 2.17 -12.12
C GLU A 90 16.08 2.45 -12.63
N LYS A 91 16.28 3.64 -13.20
CA LYS A 91 17.56 4.06 -13.77
C LYS A 91 17.96 5.41 -13.24
N ILE A 92 19.15 5.51 -12.65
CA ILE A 92 19.77 6.78 -12.27
C ILE A 92 20.66 7.18 -13.43
N LEU A 93 20.35 8.32 -14.06
CA LEU A 93 21.05 8.86 -15.23
C LEU A 93 21.60 10.25 -14.86
N PRO A 94 22.76 10.34 -14.16
CA PRO A 94 23.32 11.61 -13.68
C PRO A 94 23.59 12.62 -14.80
N LYS A 95 24.07 12.15 -15.98
CA LYS A 95 24.33 13.00 -17.15
C LYS A 95 23.07 13.69 -17.68
N GLU A 96 21.92 13.02 -17.58
CA GLU A 96 20.62 13.55 -17.99
C GLU A 96 19.92 14.30 -16.84
N GLY A 97 20.47 14.26 -15.62
CA GLY A 97 19.84 14.86 -14.44
C GLY A 97 18.56 14.16 -13.99
N ILE A 98 18.32 12.90 -14.39
CA ILE A 98 17.04 12.21 -14.09
C ILE A 98 17.20 10.85 -13.40
N LEU A 99 16.23 10.56 -12.52
CA LEU A 99 15.86 9.22 -12.10
C LEU A 99 14.64 8.79 -12.91
N LEU A 100 14.81 7.80 -13.78
CA LEU A 100 13.76 7.25 -14.62
C LEU A 100 13.15 6.01 -13.97
N ILE A 101 11.82 5.99 -13.84
CA ILE A 101 11.07 4.88 -13.28
C ILE A 101 10.08 4.40 -14.33
N LYS A 102 10.20 3.13 -14.71
CA LYS A 102 9.29 2.45 -15.63
C LYS A 102 8.56 1.36 -14.89
N GLU A 103 7.24 1.37 -14.99
CA GLU A 103 6.38 0.35 -14.41
C GLU A 103 5.51 -0.26 -15.52
N THR A 104 5.32 -1.57 -15.49
CA THR A 104 4.53 -2.28 -16.52
C THR A 104 3.11 -1.69 -16.64
N ASN A 105 2.69 -1.37 -17.86
CA ASN A 105 1.36 -0.77 -18.19
C ASN A 105 1.10 0.62 -17.58
N ARG A 106 2.14 1.38 -17.26
CA ARG A 106 2.08 2.75 -16.74
C ARG A 106 3.00 3.68 -17.55
N SER A 107 2.80 4.98 -17.40
CA SER A 107 3.64 6.00 -18.00
C SER A 107 5.03 6.02 -17.34
N ASP A 108 6.05 6.30 -18.15
CA ASP A 108 7.41 6.52 -17.66
C ASP A 108 7.44 7.79 -16.79
N LEU A 109 7.97 7.66 -15.58
CA LEU A 109 8.14 8.78 -14.65
C LEU A 109 9.59 9.22 -14.64
N LYS A 110 9.82 10.53 -14.81
CA LYS A 110 11.14 11.15 -14.69
C LYS A 110 11.14 12.05 -13.46
N ILE A 111 12.08 11.80 -12.55
CA ILE A 111 12.30 12.63 -11.35
C ILE A 111 13.61 13.39 -11.54
N ASP A 112 13.60 14.69 -11.33
CA ASP A 112 14.81 15.54 -11.38
C ASP A 112 15.75 15.19 -10.22
N LEU A 113 16.99 14.81 -10.54
CA LEU A 113 18.03 14.50 -9.55
C LEU A 113 18.51 15.75 -8.81
N SER A 114 18.38 16.95 -9.39
CA SER A 114 18.74 18.21 -8.72
C SER A 114 17.85 18.51 -7.51
N ALA A 115 16.66 17.90 -7.44
CA ALA A 115 15.79 17.98 -6.28
C ALA A 115 16.25 17.09 -5.11
N ILE A 116 17.27 16.24 -5.30
CA ILE A 116 17.77 15.34 -4.25
C ILE A 116 18.84 16.06 -3.42
N VAL A 117 18.63 16.09 -2.11
CA VAL A 117 19.47 16.80 -1.14
C VAL A 117 20.60 15.90 -0.64
N CYS A 118 20.28 14.65 -0.29
CA CYS A 118 21.27 13.73 0.29
C CYS A 118 20.88 12.26 0.16
N TYR A 119 21.85 11.39 0.45
CA TYR A 119 21.58 10.01 0.85
C TYR A 119 21.20 9.98 2.34
N LYS A 120 20.02 9.45 2.68
CA LYS A 120 19.60 9.27 4.09
C LYS A 120 19.61 7.79 4.44
N ILE A 121 20.29 7.44 5.54
CA ILE A 121 20.35 6.08 6.07
C ILE A 121 19.43 5.97 7.28
N LYS A 122 18.51 5.00 7.26
CA LYS A 122 17.62 4.68 8.39
C LYS A 122 17.85 3.24 8.82
N LYS A 123 17.89 2.99 10.13
CA LYS A 123 17.94 1.64 10.70
C LYS A 123 16.55 1.21 11.13
N ARG A 124 16.14 0.02 10.70
CA ARG A 124 14.84 -0.59 11.02
C ARG A 124 15.02 -1.98 11.59
N VAL A 125 14.22 -2.32 12.59
CA VAL A 125 14.16 -3.67 13.16
C VAL A 125 12.91 -4.35 12.62
N VAL A 126 13.08 -5.49 11.94
CA VAL A 126 11.96 -6.24 11.36
C VAL A 126 11.88 -7.62 11.99
N SER A 127 10.65 -8.13 12.16
CA SER A 127 10.44 -9.52 12.57
C SER A 127 10.96 -10.46 11.48
N ARG A 128 11.64 -11.54 11.89
CA ARG A 128 12.03 -12.62 10.99
C ARG A 128 10.77 -13.44 10.69
N ASN A 129 10.05 -13.07 9.63
CA ASN A 129 8.92 -13.88 9.18
C ASN A 129 9.44 -15.24 8.69
N GLY A 130 8.90 -16.31 9.29
CA GLY A 130 9.39 -17.67 9.19
C GLY A 130 9.33 -18.24 7.77
N SER A 131 10.50 -18.52 7.20
CA SER A 131 10.65 -19.70 6.35
C SER A 131 10.42 -20.92 7.23
N ALA A 132 9.67 -21.91 6.72
CA ALA A 132 9.16 -23.08 7.43
C ALA A 132 10.25 -24.02 8.02
N SER A 133 10.99 -23.55 9.02
CA SER A 133 11.79 -24.38 9.91
C SER A 133 11.59 -23.89 11.35
N SER A 134 11.15 -24.83 12.17
CA SER A 134 10.93 -24.70 13.61
C SER A 134 12.20 -24.25 14.34
N SER A 135 12.31 -22.95 14.66
CA SER A 135 12.91 -22.39 15.90
C SER A 135 13.37 -20.93 15.68
N GLY A 136 12.81 -20.01 16.47
CA GLY A 136 13.33 -18.66 16.67
C GLY A 136 12.52 -17.54 16.01
N SER A 137 11.59 -16.94 16.78
CA SER A 137 11.11 -15.57 16.54
C SER A 137 12.27 -14.59 16.75
N GLY A 138 13.15 -14.47 15.76
CA GLY A 138 14.24 -13.50 15.78
C GLY A 138 13.77 -12.13 15.26
N PHE A 139 14.37 -11.06 15.77
CA PHE A 139 14.36 -9.78 15.09
C PHE A 139 15.63 -9.66 14.24
N ARG A 140 15.52 -9.08 13.04
CA ARG A 140 16.70 -8.72 12.24
C ARG A 140 16.77 -7.22 12.06
N THR A 141 17.98 -6.69 12.16
CA THR A 141 18.25 -5.30 11.80
C THR A 141 18.40 -5.20 10.29
N VAL A 142 17.80 -4.17 9.70
CA VAL A 142 17.90 -3.81 8.30
C VAL A 142 18.27 -2.33 8.22
N TRP A 143 19.17 -1.98 7.31
CA TRP A 143 19.55 -0.61 7.02
C TRP A 143 18.96 -0.21 5.68
N ASP A 144 18.12 0.80 5.67
CA ASP A 144 17.44 1.29 4.49
C ASP A 144 18.17 2.54 3.98
N LEU A 145 18.58 2.54 2.71
CA LEU A 145 19.22 3.66 2.03
C LEU A 145 18.19 4.39 1.17
N PHE A 146 18.08 5.70 1.35
CA PHE A 146 17.15 6.55 0.62
C PHE A 146 17.87 7.68 -0.11
N PHE A 147 17.29 8.10 -1.24
CA PHE A 147 17.38 9.49 -1.67
C PHE A 147 16.36 10.32 -0.88
N LEU A 148 16.82 11.45 -0.34
CA LEU A 148 15.95 12.44 0.27
C LEU A 148 15.80 13.65 -0.66
N LYS A 149 14.57 13.93 -1.07
CA LYS A 149 14.23 15.09 -1.91
C LYS A 149 14.12 16.37 -1.07
N SER A 150 14.21 17.53 -1.71
CA SER A 150 14.11 18.86 -1.10
C SER A 150 12.71 19.20 -0.58
N ASP A 151 11.68 18.50 -1.02
CA ASP A 151 10.33 18.51 -0.42
C ASP A 151 10.21 17.60 0.83
N GLY A 152 11.27 16.87 1.16
CA GLY A 152 11.34 15.90 2.25
C GLY A 152 10.80 14.51 1.91
N ALA A 153 10.49 14.23 0.64
CA ALA A 153 10.06 12.91 0.23
C ALA A 153 11.22 11.91 0.24
N PHE A 154 10.96 10.73 0.81
CA PHE A 154 11.90 9.61 0.84
C PHE A 154 11.72 8.74 -0.40
N TYR A 155 12.81 8.41 -1.08
CA TYR A 155 12.83 7.44 -2.16
C TYR A 155 13.81 6.30 -1.87
N LEU A 156 13.29 5.11 -1.59
CA LEU A 156 14.12 3.95 -1.23
C LEU A 156 14.98 3.46 -2.40
N LEU A 157 16.29 3.52 -2.21
CA LEU A 157 17.27 2.92 -3.11
C LEU A 157 17.43 1.43 -2.84
N HIS A 158 17.68 1.01 -1.60
CA HIS A 158 17.78 -0.40 -1.26
C HIS A 158 17.71 -0.64 0.26
N SER A 159 17.41 -1.88 0.64
CA SER A 159 17.39 -2.34 2.02
C SER A 159 18.49 -3.39 2.23
N TYR A 160 19.38 -3.17 3.18
CA TYR A 160 20.56 -3.98 3.43
C TYR A 160 20.42 -4.76 4.73
N SER A 161 20.84 -6.02 4.73
CA SER A 161 20.87 -6.85 5.94
C SER A 161 22.15 -6.69 6.77
N GLY A 162 23.12 -5.90 6.30
CA GLY A 162 24.40 -5.68 6.96
C GLY A 162 25.04 -4.37 6.54
N MET A 163 25.67 -3.66 7.48
CA MET A 163 26.22 -2.34 7.25
C MET A 163 27.36 -2.34 6.21
N GLU A 164 28.22 -3.36 6.21
CA GLU A 164 29.30 -3.50 5.22
C GLU A 164 28.79 -3.52 3.77
N SER A 165 27.63 -4.16 3.54
CA SER A 165 27.02 -4.17 2.20
C SER A 165 26.46 -2.81 1.81
N LEU A 166 25.91 -2.07 2.78
CA LEU A 166 25.44 -0.70 2.58
C LEU A 166 26.61 0.22 2.25
N THR A 167 27.69 0.20 3.04
CA THR A 167 28.84 1.09 2.83
C THR A 167 29.53 0.85 1.50
N LYS A 168 29.64 -0.41 1.07
CA LYS A 168 30.19 -0.76 -0.24
C LYS A 168 29.36 -0.23 -1.41
N GLU A 169 28.04 -0.30 -1.34
CA GLU A 169 27.20 0.20 -2.43
C GLU A 169 26.97 1.71 -2.36
N LEU A 170 26.95 2.29 -1.16
CA LEU A 170 26.91 3.73 -0.98
C LEU A 170 28.11 4.40 -1.67
N SER A 171 29.30 3.81 -1.62
CA SER A 171 30.46 4.35 -2.33
C SER A 171 30.27 4.30 -3.85
N GLN A 172 29.61 3.27 -4.39
CA GLN A 172 29.26 3.19 -5.81
C GLN A 172 28.21 4.24 -6.19
N PHE A 173 27.15 4.40 -5.40
CA PHE A 173 26.17 5.48 -5.62
C PHE A 173 26.81 6.86 -5.58
N ARG A 174 27.68 7.12 -4.61
CA ARG A 174 28.41 8.39 -4.48
C ARG A 174 29.40 8.63 -5.61
N SER A 175 29.97 7.57 -6.20
CA SER A 175 30.83 7.70 -7.38
C SER A 175 30.05 8.17 -8.61
N LEU A 176 28.77 7.80 -8.72
CA LEU A 176 27.87 8.25 -9.79
C LEU A 176 27.25 9.62 -9.52
N LEU A 177 26.83 9.84 -8.27
CA LEU A 177 26.09 11.01 -7.84
C LEU A 177 26.62 11.44 -6.47
N PRO A 178 27.59 12.37 -6.41
CA PRO A 178 28.32 12.74 -5.20
C PRO A 178 27.48 13.67 -4.31
N LEU A 179 26.48 13.10 -3.64
CA LEU A 179 25.66 13.79 -2.65
C LEU A 179 26.18 13.55 -1.21
N PRO A 180 25.88 14.48 -0.28
CA PRO A 180 26.17 14.27 1.13
C PRO A 180 25.36 13.10 1.71
N VAL A 181 25.80 12.60 2.86
CA VAL A 181 25.19 11.45 3.56
C VAL A 181 24.73 11.91 4.93
N SER A 182 23.45 11.70 5.24
CA SER A 182 22.87 11.90 6.57
C SER A 182 22.52 10.55 7.18
N ASN A 183 22.88 10.32 8.44
CA ASN A 183 22.78 9.00 9.06
C ASN A 183 22.21 9.06 10.48
N ASP A 184 21.00 8.52 10.66
CA ASP A 184 20.36 8.51 11.99
C ASP A 184 20.92 7.40 12.91
N THR A 185 21.86 6.58 12.44
CA THR A 185 22.28 5.34 13.11
C THR A 185 23.37 5.53 14.18
N LYS A 186 23.78 6.77 14.48
CA LYS A 186 24.94 7.13 15.33
C LYS A 186 26.28 6.58 14.83
N GLU A 187 26.31 6.04 13.61
CA GLU A 187 27.54 5.56 12.96
C GLU A 187 28.15 6.72 12.15
N ASN A 188 29.46 6.93 12.27
CA ASN A 188 30.20 8.04 11.65
C ASN A 188 30.35 7.85 10.11
N LEU A 189 29.23 7.81 9.41
CA LEU A 189 29.13 7.77 7.95
C LEU A 189 28.70 9.10 7.35
N GLU A 190 28.45 10.10 8.19
CA GLU A 190 28.11 11.45 7.75
C GLU A 190 29.31 12.08 7.04
N THR A 191 29.04 12.62 5.85
CA THR A 191 30.04 13.35 5.10
C THR A 191 29.40 14.58 4.48
N ASN A 192 29.96 15.74 4.79
CA ASN A 192 29.69 16.97 4.04
C ASN A 192 30.36 16.82 2.67
N GLY A 193 29.56 16.71 1.62
CA GLY A 193 30.03 16.73 0.24
C GLY A 193 29.55 18.00 -0.44
N GLU A 194 30.38 18.60 -1.28
CA GLU A 194 29.94 19.64 -2.21
C GLU A 194 28.94 19.01 -3.19
N ALA A 195 27.71 19.52 -3.22
CA ALA A 195 26.70 19.04 -4.15
C ALA A 195 27.18 19.36 -5.58
N SER A 196 27.36 18.31 -6.40
CA SER A 196 27.64 18.51 -7.83
C SER A 196 26.49 19.28 -8.47
N VAL A 197 26.80 20.31 -9.25
CA VAL A 197 25.81 21.04 -10.05
C VAL A 197 25.25 20.10 -11.11
N LEU A 198 24.04 19.59 -10.86
CA LEU A 198 23.31 18.72 -11.78
C LEU A 198 22.49 19.58 -12.75
N PRO A 199 22.31 19.13 -14.01
CA PRO A 199 21.37 19.79 -14.91
C PRO A 199 19.97 19.66 -14.32
N SER A 200 19.32 20.80 -14.03
CA SER A 200 17.91 20.80 -13.63
C SER A 200 17.05 20.51 -14.84
N VAL A 201 16.05 19.66 -14.64
CA VAL A 201 15.12 19.25 -15.68
C VAL A 201 13.76 19.84 -15.37
N GLU A 202 13.12 20.42 -16.38
CA GLU A 202 11.80 21.03 -16.22
C GLU A 202 10.80 20.00 -15.69
N LYS A 203 10.07 20.34 -14.61
CA LYS A 203 9.04 19.48 -14.01
C LYS A 203 7.90 19.29 -15.03
N VAL A 204 7.93 18.18 -15.78
CA VAL A 204 6.83 17.83 -16.69
C VAL A 204 5.61 17.42 -15.88
N LYS A 205 4.45 18.05 -16.13
CA LYS A 205 3.18 17.69 -15.51
C LYS A 205 2.84 16.24 -15.87
N VAL A 206 2.78 15.38 -14.85
CA VAL A 206 2.52 13.96 -15.02
C VAL A 206 1.04 13.74 -15.31
N ASP A 207 0.72 13.20 -16.49
CA ASP A 207 -0.65 12.84 -16.84
C ASP A 207 -1.01 11.46 -16.26
N SER A 208 -2.11 11.38 -15.54
CA SER A 208 -2.59 10.18 -14.85
C SER A 208 -4.01 9.83 -15.29
N LYS A 209 -4.17 8.64 -15.87
CA LYS A 209 -5.50 8.09 -16.23
C LYS A 209 -6.34 7.66 -15.02
N TYR A 210 -5.73 7.59 -13.83
CA TYR A 210 -6.40 7.15 -12.59
C TYR A 210 -6.76 8.31 -11.69
N LEU A 211 -6.10 9.46 -11.83
CA LEU A 211 -6.38 10.66 -11.06
C LEU A 211 -7.53 11.43 -11.71
N LYS A 212 -8.56 11.73 -10.93
CA LYS A 212 -9.65 12.60 -11.34
C LYS A 212 -9.69 13.83 -10.44
N LEU A 213 -9.64 14.99 -11.09
CA LEU A 213 -9.80 16.30 -10.46
C LEU A 213 -11.19 16.80 -10.81
N SER A 214 -12.02 17.07 -9.80
CA SER A 214 -13.38 17.59 -10.01
C SER A 214 -13.61 18.85 -9.19
N PRO A 215 -14.10 19.96 -9.79
CA PRO A 215 -14.43 21.15 -9.03
C PRO A 215 -15.67 20.88 -8.15
N THR A 216 -15.64 21.41 -6.94
CA THR A 216 -16.75 21.36 -5.98
C THR A 216 -16.91 22.73 -5.32
N GLU A 217 -18.05 23.00 -4.68
CA GLU A 217 -18.28 24.25 -3.94
C GLU A 217 -17.23 24.53 -2.86
N LYS A 218 -16.61 23.47 -2.32
CA LYS A 218 -15.63 23.54 -1.23
C LYS A 218 -14.17 23.42 -1.70
N GLY A 219 -13.90 23.54 -3.00
CA GLY A 219 -12.56 23.40 -3.59
C GLY A 219 -12.48 22.35 -4.70
N THR A 220 -11.28 21.91 -5.05
CA THR A 220 -11.09 20.82 -6.02
C THR A 220 -11.01 19.48 -5.29
N LYS A 221 -11.88 18.55 -5.66
CA LYS A 221 -11.82 17.16 -5.22
C LYS A 221 -10.78 16.38 -6.03
N VAL A 222 -9.84 15.75 -5.33
CA VAL A 222 -8.79 14.87 -5.86
C VAL A 222 -9.15 13.43 -5.48
N GLU A 223 -9.44 12.59 -6.48
CA GLU A 223 -9.83 11.19 -6.25
C GLU A 223 -9.11 10.24 -7.21
N PHE A 224 -8.69 9.07 -6.71
CA PHE A 224 -8.28 7.96 -7.58
C PHE A 224 -9.51 7.17 -8.03
N THR A 225 -9.78 7.18 -9.32
CA THR A 225 -10.86 6.39 -9.92
C THR A 225 -10.34 5.03 -10.34
N LYS A 226 -10.57 4.00 -9.51
CA LYS A 226 -10.45 2.61 -9.97
C LYS A 226 -11.83 2.09 -10.37
N LYS A 227 -12.00 1.71 -11.63
CA LYS A 227 -13.25 1.05 -12.08
C LYS A 227 -13.37 -0.29 -11.37
N LYS A 228 -14.42 -0.48 -10.57
CA LYS A 228 -14.75 -1.78 -9.98
C LYS A 228 -15.12 -2.73 -11.11
N THR A 229 -14.36 -3.81 -11.24
CA THR A 229 -14.59 -4.83 -12.27
C THR A 229 -15.70 -5.80 -11.84
N ILE A 230 -16.28 -6.56 -12.79
CA ILE A 230 -17.22 -7.65 -12.48
C ILE A 230 -16.57 -8.65 -11.52
N LYS A 231 -15.28 -8.93 -11.72
CA LYS A 231 -14.50 -9.81 -10.84
C LYS A 231 -14.52 -9.30 -9.41
N ASP A 232 -14.33 -8.01 -9.17
CA ASP A 232 -14.39 -7.44 -7.82
C ASP A 232 -15.76 -7.73 -7.20
N LYS A 233 -16.85 -7.43 -7.90
CA LYS A 233 -18.22 -7.69 -7.42
C LYS A 233 -18.43 -9.17 -7.05
N ILE A 234 -17.97 -10.10 -7.89
CA ILE A 234 -18.10 -11.55 -7.61
C ILE A 234 -17.21 -11.95 -6.44
N THR A 235 -15.97 -11.45 -6.34
CA THR A 235 -15.09 -11.71 -5.19
C THR A 235 -15.75 -11.29 -3.89
N ILE A 236 -16.41 -10.15 -3.87
CA ILE A 236 -17.11 -9.65 -2.69
C ILE A 236 -18.30 -10.54 -2.34
N LEU A 237 -19.08 -10.95 -3.34
CA LEU A 237 -20.19 -11.89 -3.13
C LEU A 237 -19.70 -13.24 -2.63
N SER A 238 -18.58 -13.76 -3.15
CA SER A 238 -17.98 -15.02 -2.68
C SER A 238 -17.40 -14.90 -1.27
N VAL A 239 -16.85 -13.75 -0.87
CA VAL A 239 -16.44 -13.51 0.52
C VAL A 239 -17.67 -13.53 1.43
N MET A 240 -18.74 -12.82 1.08
CA MET A 240 -20.01 -12.91 1.82
C MET A 240 -20.47 -14.35 1.90
N GLY A 241 -20.54 -15.03 0.75
CA GLY A 241 -21.07 -16.38 0.67
C GLY A 241 -20.27 -17.41 1.46
N PHE A 242 -18.95 -17.25 1.52
CA PHE A 242 -18.10 -18.07 2.36
C PHE A 242 -18.42 -17.86 3.85
N PHE A 243 -18.39 -16.62 4.34
CA PHE A 243 -18.60 -16.35 5.77
C PHE A 243 -20.03 -16.65 6.24
N TYR A 244 -21.06 -16.23 5.50
CA TYR A 244 -22.44 -16.58 5.84
C TYR A 244 -22.74 -18.07 5.60
N GLY A 245 -22.13 -18.68 4.58
CA GLY A 245 -22.32 -20.09 4.26
C GLY A 245 -21.72 -21.01 5.31
N VAL A 246 -20.49 -20.74 5.77
CA VAL A 246 -19.87 -21.45 6.92
C VAL A 246 -20.78 -21.33 8.14
N TRP A 247 -21.27 -20.13 8.40
CA TRP A 247 -22.13 -19.86 9.55
C TRP A 247 -23.48 -20.59 9.48
N GLY A 248 -24.08 -20.64 8.29
CA GLY A 248 -25.31 -21.39 8.03
C GLY A 248 -25.14 -22.90 8.17
N ILE A 249 -24.01 -23.45 7.72
CA ILE A 249 -23.69 -24.87 7.91
C ILE A 249 -23.55 -25.18 9.41
N ILE A 250 -22.81 -24.35 10.17
CA ILE A 250 -22.68 -24.53 11.62
C ILE A 250 -24.07 -24.53 12.29
N PHE A 251 -24.96 -23.62 11.89
CA PHE A 251 -26.31 -23.57 12.44
C PHE A 251 -27.15 -24.82 12.11
N LEU A 252 -27.09 -25.31 10.86
CA LEU A 252 -27.94 -26.41 10.39
C LEU A 252 -27.42 -27.80 10.75
N SER A 253 -26.11 -27.95 10.96
CA SER A 253 -25.53 -29.21 11.41
C SER A 253 -25.85 -29.53 12.88
N MET A 254 -26.50 -28.62 13.60
CA MET A 254 -26.94 -28.84 14.98
C MET A 254 -28.28 -29.56 15.01
N LYS A 255 -28.21 -30.90 15.18
CA LYS A 255 -29.39 -31.77 15.26
C LYS A 255 -30.17 -31.64 16.57
N GLU A 256 -29.53 -31.18 17.64
CA GLU A 256 -30.17 -30.96 18.94
C GLU A 256 -29.83 -29.55 19.42
N PHE A 257 -30.88 -28.73 19.56
CA PHE A 257 -30.78 -27.37 20.08
C PHE A 257 -30.52 -27.40 21.59
N GLU A 258 -29.29 -27.68 22.00
CA GLU A 258 -28.88 -27.47 23.39
C GLU A 258 -29.11 -25.98 23.73
N MET A 259 -30.04 -25.72 24.67
CA MET A 259 -30.41 -24.35 25.06
C MET A 259 -29.21 -23.51 25.51
N VAL A 260 -28.22 -24.16 26.14
CA VAL A 260 -26.96 -23.52 26.54
C VAL A 260 -26.17 -23.07 25.31
N PHE A 261 -26.10 -23.90 24.27
CA PHE A 261 -25.40 -23.56 23.03
C PHE A 261 -26.13 -22.43 22.28
N LEU A 262 -27.46 -22.49 22.16
CA LEU A 262 -28.27 -21.41 21.56
C LEU A 262 -28.08 -20.07 22.27
N PHE A 263 -28.00 -20.09 23.61
CA PHE A 263 -27.78 -18.90 24.43
C PHE A 263 -26.46 -18.20 24.12
N PHE A 264 -25.40 -18.94 23.75
CA PHE A 264 -24.13 -18.36 23.31
C PHE A 264 -24.09 -18.09 21.80
N PHE A 265 -24.64 -19.00 21.00
CA PHE A 265 -24.58 -18.95 19.55
C PHE A 265 -25.38 -17.79 18.98
N ILE A 266 -26.58 -17.50 19.48
CA ILE A 266 -27.42 -16.41 18.95
C ILE A 266 -26.76 -15.03 19.17
N PRO A 267 -26.35 -14.63 20.40
CA PRO A 267 -25.69 -13.34 20.60
C PRO A 267 -24.35 -13.24 19.87
N PHE A 268 -23.55 -14.31 19.87
CA PHE A 268 -22.29 -14.34 19.14
C PHE A 268 -22.49 -14.23 17.63
N SER A 269 -23.51 -14.88 17.08
CA SER A 269 -23.87 -14.79 15.65
C SER A 269 -24.29 -13.38 15.27
N ILE A 270 -25.13 -12.74 16.08
CA ILE A 270 -25.57 -11.36 15.84
C ILE A 270 -24.38 -10.40 15.89
N LEU A 271 -23.50 -10.55 16.88
CA LEU A 271 -22.29 -9.72 16.99
C LEU A 271 -21.31 -9.98 15.85
N PHE A 272 -20.95 -11.24 15.60
CA PHE A 272 -19.99 -11.62 14.57
C PHE A 272 -20.49 -11.27 13.17
N LEU A 273 -21.69 -11.74 12.78
CA LEU A 273 -22.25 -11.42 11.47
C LEU A 273 -22.55 -9.92 11.37
N GLY A 274 -23.05 -9.27 12.42
CA GLY A 274 -23.28 -7.83 12.43
C GLY A 274 -22.01 -7.04 12.18
N ILE A 275 -20.94 -7.30 12.94
CA ILE A 275 -19.62 -6.66 12.78
C ILE A 275 -19.03 -6.98 11.40
N PHE A 276 -19.10 -8.24 10.95
CA PHE A 276 -18.61 -8.66 9.64
C PHE A 276 -19.35 -7.95 8.51
N THR A 277 -20.68 -7.91 8.56
CA THR A 277 -21.53 -7.21 7.58
C THR A 277 -21.18 -5.74 7.52
N LEU A 278 -21.12 -5.07 8.67
CA LEU A 278 -20.83 -3.65 8.77
C LEU A 278 -19.41 -3.34 8.25
N SER A 279 -18.42 -4.16 8.64
CA SER A 279 -17.03 -4.01 8.22
C SER A 279 -16.87 -4.23 6.71
N LEU A 280 -17.53 -5.25 6.17
CA LEU A 280 -17.50 -5.54 4.73
C LEU A 280 -18.16 -4.41 3.95
N ILE A 281 -19.37 -3.98 4.33
CA ILE A 281 -20.06 -2.85 3.70
C ILE A 281 -19.19 -1.59 3.78
N PHE A 282 -18.52 -1.34 4.91
CA PHE A 282 -17.62 -0.22 5.05
C PHE A 282 -16.43 -0.32 4.07
N ILE A 283 -15.69 -1.43 4.05
CA ILE A 283 -14.58 -1.64 3.11
C ILE A 283 -15.03 -1.51 1.65
N MET A 284 -16.24 -1.99 1.37
CA MET A 284 -16.84 -1.97 0.05
C MET A 284 -17.23 -0.60 -0.46
N THR A 285 -17.75 0.23 0.43
CA THR A 285 -18.37 1.50 0.07
C THR A 285 -17.49 2.69 0.40
N LYS A 286 -16.44 2.49 1.22
CA LYS A 286 -15.51 3.56 1.57
C LYS A 286 -14.82 4.11 0.34
N THR A 287 -14.75 5.42 0.32
CA THR A 287 -14.02 6.24 -0.63
C THR A 287 -13.35 7.33 0.18
N LEU A 288 -12.05 7.52 -0.03
CA LEU A 288 -11.34 8.67 0.52
C LEU A 288 -11.54 9.84 -0.43
N GLU A 289 -12.18 10.90 0.07
CA GLU A 289 -12.35 12.16 -0.64
C GLU A 289 -11.34 13.17 -0.10
N LEU A 290 -10.42 13.62 -0.96
CA LEU A 290 -9.55 14.76 -0.68
C LEU A 290 -10.12 15.98 -1.38
N THR A 291 -10.36 17.05 -0.64
CA THR A 291 -10.75 18.34 -1.20
C THR A 291 -9.70 19.37 -0.84
N VAL A 292 -9.19 20.06 -1.85
CA VAL A 292 -8.10 21.03 -1.72
C VAL A 292 -8.57 22.39 -2.21
N ASP A 293 -8.31 23.43 -1.43
CA ASP A 293 -8.43 24.82 -1.84
C ASP A 293 -7.25 25.64 -1.29
N SER A 294 -7.26 26.94 -1.53
CA SER A 294 -6.23 27.85 -1.01
C SER A 294 -6.29 28.01 0.53
N SER A 295 -7.39 27.62 1.17
CA SER A 295 -7.56 27.69 2.63
C SER A 295 -6.93 26.50 3.35
N GLY A 296 -6.89 25.33 2.69
CA GLY A 296 -6.26 24.14 3.22
C GLY A 296 -6.72 22.83 2.57
N LEU A 297 -6.39 21.74 3.25
CA LEU A 297 -6.68 20.39 2.82
C LEU A 297 -7.76 19.77 3.71
N ARG A 298 -8.83 19.28 3.08
CA ARG A 298 -9.88 18.52 3.75
C ARG A 298 -9.79 17.06 3.34
N ILE A 299 -9.65 16.19 4.32
CA ILE A 299 -9.65 14.74 4.13
C ILE A 299 -10.92 14.17 4.74
N ARG A 300 -11.70 13.46 3.93
CA ARG A 300 -12.97 12.88 4.36
C ARG A 300 -13.07 11.43 3.91
N TYR A 301 -13.42 10.55 4.83
CA TYR A 301 -13.95 9.25 4.45
C TYR A 301 -15.44 9.39 4.17
N ARG A 302 -15.86 8.95 2.98
CA ARG A 302 -17.27 8.86 2.61
C ARG A 302 -17.60 7.44 2.23
N THR A 303 -18.82 7.03 2.53
CA THR A 303 -19.40 5.79 2.01
C THR A 303 -20.53 6.13 1.04
N THR A 304 -20.77 5.27 0.05
CA THR A 304 -21.93 5.43 -0.85
C THR A 304 -23.27 5.33 -0.12
N LEU A 305 -23.30 4.71 1.06
CA LEU A 305 -24.49 4.63 1.91
C LEU A 305 -24.60 5.90 2.79
N PRO A 306 -25.68 6.69 2.67
CA PRO A 306 -25.83 7.95 3.41
C PRO A 306 -25.80 7.78 4.93
N ILE A 307 -26.50 6.77 5.45
CA ILE A 307 -26.59 6.48 6.89
C ILE A 307 -25.21 6.14 7.45
N LEU A 308 -24.46 5.27 6.76
CA LEU A 308 -23.11 4.90 7.19
C LEU A 308 -22.14 6.11 7.10
N SER A 309 -22.37 7.00 6.12
CA SER A 309 -21.56 8.21 5.95
C SER A 309 -21.82 9.28 7.02
N SER A 310 -23.04 9.33 7.59
CA SER A 310 -23.36 10.24 8.69
C SER A 310 -22.83 9.72 10.02
N PHE A 311 -22.91 8.41 10.27
CA PHE A 311 -22.35 7.79 11.48
C PHE A 311 -20.82 7.76 11.51
N LEU A 312 -20.17 7.61 10.34
CA LEU A 312 -18.72 7.53 10.21
C LEU A 312 -18.12 8.83 9.66
N PHE A 313 -18.82 9.97 9.81
CA PHE A 313 -18.35 11.26 9.33
C PHE A 313 -17.04 11.62 10.05
N LEU A 314 -15.94 11.31 9.39
CA LEU A 314 -14.61 11.65 9.83
C LEU A 314 -14.01 12.55 8.76
N GLU A 315 -14.21 13.85 8.98
CA GLU A 315 -13.59 14.92 8.23
C GLU A 315 -12.45 15.49 9.07
N ARG A 316 -11.26 15.57 8.48
CA ARG A 316 -10.14 16.31 9.04
C ARG A 316 -9.81 17.45 8.11
N PHE A 317 -9.86 18.67 8.65
CA PHE A 317 -9.43 19.87 7.93
C PHE A 317 -8.08 20.33 8.47
N PHE A 318 -7.11 20.42 7.56
CA PHE A 318 -5.77 20.93 7.80
C PHE A 318 -5.65 22.28 7.09
N PRO A 319 -5.69 23.40 7.81
CA PRO A 319 -5.47 24.71 7.21
C PRO A 319 -4.09 24.77 6.55
N LYS A 320 -3.97 25.58 5.49
CA LYS A 320 -2.72 25.76 4.73
C LYS A 320 -1.51 26.00 5.64
N HIS A 321 -1.61 26.87 6.65
CA HIS A 321 -0.49 27.20 7.55
C HIS A 321 0.01 26.01 8.40
N VAL A 322 -0.80 24.97 8.57
CA VAL A 322 -0.40 23.75 9.31
C VAL A 322 0.25 22.74 8.37
N VAL A 323 -0.09 22.76 7.09
CA VAL A 323 0.46 21.85 6.08
C VAL A 323 1.84 22.34 5.68
N ARG A 324 2.86 21.51 5.88
CA ARG A 324 4.22 21.81 5.45
C ARG A 324 4.46 21.37 4.02
N HIS A 325 4.27 20.07 3.76
CA HIS A 325 4.47 19.46 2.45
C HIS A 325 3.47 18.33 2.19
N CYS A 326 3.16 18.12 0.92
CA CYS A 326 2.60 16.86 0.44
C CYS A 326 3.76 16.07 -0.17
N ARG A 327 3.93 14.79 0.19
CA ARG A 327 5.11 14.00 -0.20
C ARG A 327 4.69 12.67 -0.79
N ALA A 328 5.04 12.42 -2.04
CA ALA A 328 4.95 11.09 -2.62
C ALA A 328 6.22 10.29 -2.28
N ASN A 329 6.12 9.43 -1.27
CA ASN A 329 7.24 8.65 -0.79
C ASN A 329 7.24 7.24 -1.38
N ARG A 330 8.44 6.69 -1.50
CA ARG A 330 8.69 5.28 -1.78
C ARG A 330 9.45 4.67 -0.61
N PHE A 331 8.75 3.90 0.18
CA PHE A 331 9.23 3.31 1.43
C PHE A 331 9.62 1.83 1.25
N PRO A 332 10.19 1.19 2.30
CA PRO A 332 10.50 -0.24 2.28
C PRO A 332 9.34 -1.12 1.83
N GLU A 333 9.66 -2.33 1.37
CA GLU A 333 8.69 -3.31 0.86
C GLU A 333 7.92 -2.85 -0.39
N ASN A 334 8.51 -1.93 -1.16
CA ASN A 334 7.94 -1.35 -2.37
C ASN A 334 6.57 -0.67 -2.14
N GLN A 335 6.41 -0.02 -1.00
CA GLN A 335 5.19 0.72 -0.68
C GLN A 335 5.31 2.16 -1.15
N SER A 336 4.38 2.58 -2.01
CA SER A 336 4.27 3.97 -2.43
C SER A 336 3.19 4.65 -1.60
N VAL A 337 3.56 5.69 -0.87
CA VAL A 337 2.66 6.36 0.08
C VAL A 337 2.66 7.85 -0.15
N LEU A 338 1.47 8.43 -0.36
CA LEU A 338 1.29 9.89 -0.29
C LEU A 338 1.08 10.29 1.16
N THR A 339 1.96 11.15 1.67
CA THR A 339 1.90 11.64 3.05
C THR A 339 1.74 13.15 3.10
N ILE A 340 1.09 13.66 4.14
CA ILE A 340 1.13 15.08 4.50
C ILE A 340 2.01 15.25 5.73
N ALA A 341 3.01 16.11 5.61
CA ALA A 341 3.79 16.58 6.75
C ALA A 341 3.12 17.81 7.36
N LEU A 342 2.91 17.79 8.68
CA LEU A 342 2.29 18.88 9.44
C LEU A 342 3.32 19.62 10.30
N LYS A 343 3.24 20.95 10.33
CA LYS A 343 4.07 21.84 11.17
C LYS A 343 3.70 21.78 12.66
N GLU A 344 2.47 21.39 12.98
CA GLU A 344 1.94 21.35 14.34
C GLU A 344 1.17 20.05 14.59
N ILE A 345 1.28 19.50 15.80
CA ILE A 345 0.38 18.43 16.24
C ILE A 345 -0.95 19.09 16.55
N LYS A 346 -1.86 19.07 15.59
CA LYS A 346 -3.21 19.49 15.88
C LYS A 346 -3.87 18.42 16.74
N ASN A 347 -4.22 18.78 17.98
CA ASN A 347 -5.20 18.05 18.80
C ASN A 347 -6.59 18.17 18.18
N ILE A 348 -6.74 17.82 16.89
CA ILE A 348 -8.04 17.53 16.31
C ILE A 348 -8.52 16.30 17.08
N PRO A 349 -9.69 16.33 17.74
CA PRO A 349 -10.20 15.18 18.47
C PRO A 349 -10.11 13.98 17.55
N GLN A 350 -9.26 13.03 17.91
CA GLN A 350 -9.06 11.83 17.13
C GLN A 350 -10.38 11.05 17.22
N GLY A 351 -11.25 11.25 16.23
CA GLY A 351 -12.47 10.47 16.12
C GLY A 351 -12.12 8.98 16.16
N LYS A 352 -13.06 8.15 16.62
CA LYS A 352 -12.89 6.69 16.85
C LYS A 352 -12.34 5.88 15.65
N LEU A 353 -12.20 6.50 14.47
CA LEU A 353 -11.67 5.89 13.25
C LEU A 353 -10.34 6.54 12.78
N SER A 354 -9.58 7.16 13.69
CA SER A 354 -8.24 7.72 13.39
C SER A 354 -7.27 6.68 12.81
N PHE A 355 -7.46 5.40 13.13
CA PHE A 355 -6.70 4.27 12.56
C PHE A 355 -6.85 4.12 11.04
N LEU A 356 -7.84 4.77 10.41
CA LEU A 356 -8.01 4.74 8.96
C LEU A 356 -6.95 5.56 8.24
N PHE A 357 -6.35 6.54 8.92
CA PHE A 357 -5.13 7.21 8.50
C PHE A 357 -3.93 6.33 8.91
N ASN A 358 -2.85 6.38 8.14
CA ASN A 358 -1.62 5.64 8.47
C ASN A 358 -1.75 4.09 8.39
N LEU A 359 -2.49 3.56 7.39
CA LEU A 359 -2.71 2.11 7.19
C LEU A 359 -1.49 1.34 6.62
N GLN A 360 -0.36 1.98 6.39
CA GLN A 360 0.85 1.33 5.89
C GLN A 360 1.45 0.34 6.91
N THR A 361 2.28 -0.60 6.45
CA THR A 361 2.78 -1.70 7.30
C THR A 361 3.90 -1.30 8.25
N PHE A 362 4.39 -0.06 8.18
CA PHE A 362 5.47 0.49 8.99
C PHE A 362 5.05 1.80 9.66
N SER A 363 5.76 2.17 10.73
CA SER A 363 5.49 3.43 11.40
C SER A 363 6.00 4.62 10.58
N LEU A 364 5.14 5.60 10.31
CA LEU A 364 5.56 6.85 9.68
C LEU A 364 6.32 7.78 10.63
N THR A 365 6.26 7.52 11.94
CA THR A 365 6.98 8.30 12.97
C THR A 365 8.48 8.29 12.72
N ASP A 366 9.00 7.20 12.17
CA ASP A 366 10.43 7.00 11.96
C ASP A 366 10.95 7.81 10.76
N TYR A 367 10.05 8.43 9.99
CA TYR A 367 10.33 9.22 8.78
C TYR A 367 9.96 10.70 8.95
N ILE A 368 9.67 11.13 10.18
CA ILE A 368 9.50 12.55 10.53
C ILE A 368 10.86 13.25 10.38
N LEU A 369 10.89 14.37 9.65
CA LEU A 369 12.08 15.20 9.48
C LEU A 369 12.07 16.36 10.50
N PRO A 370 13.22 16.99 10.79
CA PRO A 370 13.25 18.20 11.61
C PRO A 370 12.28 19.26 11.09
N GLY A 371 11.43 19.78 11.99
CA GLY A 371 10.36 20.72 11.68
C GLY A 371 9.01 20.07 11.35
N ASP A 372 8.97 18.75 11.09
CA ASP A 372 7.71 18.01 11.02
C ASP A 372 7.29 17.61 12.44
N LYS A 373 6.00 17.78 12.75
CA LYS A 373 5.42 17.34 14.02
C LYS A 373 4.62 16.05 13.87
N GLU A 374 3.98 15.86 12.72
CA GLU A 374 3.20 14.68 12.40
C GLU A 374 3.29 14.37 10.90
N LEU A 375 3.32 13.09 10.55
CA LEU A 375 3.30 12.62 9.17
C LEU A 375 2.06 11.71 8.97
N LEU A 376 1.17 12.12 8.06
CA LEU A 376 -0.09 11.44 7.80
C LEU A 376 -0.09 10.77 6.42
N GLY A 377 -0.07 9.45 6.38
CA GLY A 377 -0.32 8.64 5.18
C GLY A 377 -1.79 8.67 4.76
N ILE A 378 -2.04 9.26 3.60
CA ILE A 378 -3.37 9.39 3.00
C ILE A 378 -3.69 8.23 2.06
N TRP A 379 -2.79 7.97 1.13
CA TRP A 379 -2.93 6.94 0.11
C TRP A 379 -1.73 6.02 0.15
N HIS A 380 -2.01 4.73 0.03
CA HIS A 380 -1.02 3.68 -0.01
C HIS A 380 -1.30 2.82 -1.25
N LEU A 381 -0.34 2.80 -2.17
CA LEU A 381 -0.41 2.08 -3.43
C LEU A 381 0.66 1.00 -3.50
N MET A 382 0.29 -0.10 -4.13
CA MET A 382 1.16 -1.25 -4.36
C MET A 382 1.47 -1.32 -5.85
N PRO A 383 2.75 -1.26 -6.25
CA PRO A 383 3.13 -1.06 -7.65
C PRO A 383 2.80 -2.26 -8.55
N TRP A 384 2.56 -3.46 -7.99
CA TRP A 384 2.44 -4.71 -8.75
C TRP A 384 1.01 -5.06 -9.21
N LEU A 385 0.00 -4.30 -8.78
CA LEU A 385 -1.40 -4.60 -9.13
C LEU A 385 -1.73 -4.13 -10.56
N PRO A 386 -2.20 -5.02 -11.45
CA PRO A 386 -2.60 -4.65 -12.80
C PRO A 386 -3.81 -3.72 -12.75
N ASP A 387 -3.91 -2.84 -13.75
CA ASP A 387 -5.01 -1.89 -13.91
C ASP A 387 -5.30 -1.07 -12.64
N SER A 388 -4.24 -0.67 -11.93
CA SER A 388 -4.32 0.07 -10.68
C SER A 388 -3.32 1.23 -10.64
N PRO A 389 -3.60 2.29 -9.88
CA PRO A 389 -2.70 3.43 -9.77
C PRO A 389 -1.35 2.99 -9.17
N GLY A 390 -0.27 3.60 -9.64
CA GLY A 390 1.12 3.37 -9.22
C GLY A 390 1.78 4.62 -8.67
N PHE A 391 3.12 4.61 -8.60
CA PHE A 391 3.87 5.71 -8.02
C PHE A 391 3.73 7.01 -8.83
N VAL A 392 3.71 6.90 -10.16
CA VAL A 392 3.47 8.02 -11.09
C VAL A 392 2.17 8.75 -10.81
N ASP A 393 1.11 8.03 -10.42
CA ASP A 393 -0.19 8.60 -10.11
C ASP A 393 -0.19 9.34 -8.76
N LEU A 394 0.67 8.94 -7.80
CA LEU A 394 0.86 9.66 -6.53
C LEU A 394 1.64 10.96 -6.74
N ILE A 395 2.65 10.97 -7.61
CA ILE A 395 3.40 12.18 -7.97
C ILE A 395 2.46 13.19 -8.65
N ALA A 396 1.58 12.72 -9.54
CA ALA A 396 0.56 13.55 -10.16
C ALA A 396 -0.41 14.13 -9.12
N ALA A 397 -0.81 13.34 -8.13
CA ALA A 397 -1.69 13.78 -7.06
C ALA A 397 -1.01 14.78 -6.10
N GLU A 398 0.23 14.53 -5.72
CA GLU A 398 1.10 15.45 -4.95
C GLU A 398 1.16 16.81 -5.65
N SER A 399 1.58 16.83 -6.92
CA SER A 399 1.67 18.05 -7.73
C SER A 399 0.34 18.80 -7.79
N ALA A 400 -0.78 18.09 -7.99
CA ALA A 400 -2.10 18.70 -8.08
C ALA A 400 -2.58 19.30 -6.75
N ILE A 401 -2.21 18.70 -5.61
CA ILE A 401 -2.52 19.18 -4.27
C ILE A 401 -1.67 20.41 -3.95
N GLU A 402 -0.36 20.35 -4.19
CA GLU A 402 0.56 21.47 -3.90
C GLU A 402 0.24 22.70 -4.75
N GLU A 403 -0.03 22.52 -6.04
CA GLU A 403 -0.45 23.59 -6.97
C GLU A 403 -1.68 24.36 -6.44
N ARG A 404 -2.61 23.67 -5.77
CA ARG A 404 -3.87 24.25 -5.28
C ARG A 404 -3.78 24.83 -3.87
N LEU A 405 -3.00 24.20 -3.00
CA LEU A 405 -2.70 24.76 -1.68
C LEU A 405 -1.83 26.01 -1.78
N GLN A 406 -1.08 26.16 -2.89
CA GLN A 406 -0.09 27.22 -3.07
C GLN A 406 0.90 27.25 -1.90
N LEU A 407 1.37 26.07 -1.47
CA LEU A 407 2.35 25.98 -0.40
C LEU A 407 3.60 26.74 -0.82
N GLU A 408 4.12 27.58 0.07
CA GLU A 408 5.47 28.13 -0.11
C GLU A 408 6.44 26.94 -0.01
N GLU A 409 7.29 26.74 -1.02
CA GLU A 409 8.26 25.65 -1.04
C GLU A 409 9.29 25.87 0.09
N ASP A 410 9.00 25.38 1.29
CA ASP A 410 9.96 25.27 2.39
C ASP A 410 10.99 24.18 2.04
N LYS A 411 11.99 24.51 1.21
CA LYS A 411 13.00 23.53 0.80
C LYS A 411 13.78 23.03 2.01
N ILE A 412 13.79 21.72 2.19
CA ILE A 412 14.64 21.03 3.15
C ILE A 412 16.06 21.02 2.58
N LEU A 413 16.99 21.59 3.33
CA LEU A 413 18.40 21.64 3.01
C LEU A 413 19.16 20.67 3.90
N PHE A 414 20.34 20.25 3.46
CA PHE A 414 21.15 19.25 4.19
C PHE A 414 21.55 19.73 5.58
N GLU A 415 21.78 21.04 5.75
CA GLU A 415 22.16 21.65 7.03
C GLU A 415 21.06 21.57 8.10
N ASN A 416 19.82 21.30 7.69
CA ASN A 416 18.64 21.25 8.57
C ASN A 416 18.23 19.81 8.95
N LEU A 417 19.03 18.79 8.61
CA LEU A 417 18.65 17.36 8.66
C LEU A 417 19.14 16.55 9.86
#